data_AF-A0AA43GRI4-F1
#
_entry.id   AF-A0AA43GRI4-F1
#
_cell.length_a   1.000
_cell.length_b   1.000
_cell.length_c   1.000
_cell.angle_alpha   90.00
_cell.angle_beta   90.00
_cell.angle_gamma   90.00
#
_symmetry.space_group_name_H-M   'P 1'
#
loop_
_entity.id
_entity.type
_entity.pdbx_description
1 polymer ?
#
loop_
_entity_poly.entity_id
_entity_poly.type
_entity_poly.pdbx_seq_one_letter_code
_entity_poly.pdbx_strand_id
1 'polypeptide(L)' 'RQLNRRLGIISQDLLSQVQLLSLSQIETLGEDLLDFTTVNDLQQWLQSHPI' A
#
# COMPACT_ATOMS: atom_id res chain seq x y z
N ARG A 1 -7.68 -2.56 7.26
CA ARG A 1 -8.94 -3.11 6.67
C ARG A 1 -9.27 -2.52 5.28
N GLN A 2 -8.88 -1.27 4.96
CA GLN A 2 -9.15 -0.65 3.64
C GLN A 2 -8.42 -1.34 2.48
N LEU A 3 -7.13 -1.67 2.66
CA LEU A 3 -6.33 -2.37 1.65
C LEU A 3 -6.98 -3.67 1.15
N ASN A 4 -7.46 -4.50 2.08
CA ASN A 4 -8.12 -5.75 1.72
C ASN A 4 -9.50 -5.56 1.06
N ARG A 5 -10.15 -4.40 1.27
CA ARG A 5 -11.42 -4.07 0.61
C ARG A 5 -11.21 -3.53 -0.80
N ARG A 6 -10.11 -2.81 -1.03
CA ARG A 6 -9.80 -2.17 -2.32
C ARG A 6 -9.12 -3.14 -3.27
N LEU A 7 -8.09 -3.83 -2.80
CA LEU A 7 -7.21 -4.67 -3.63
C LEU A 7 -7.45 -6.17 -3.41
N GLY A 8 -8.43 -6.53 -2.58
CA GLY A 8 -8.76 -7.92 -2.27
C GLY A 8 -7.75 -8.56 -1.33
N ILE A 9 -7.37 -9.81 -1.61
CA ILE A 9 -6.47 -10.57 -0.73
C ILE A 9 -5.04 -10.03 -0.93
N ILE A 10 -4.51 -9.37 0.10
CA ILE A 10 -3.13 -8.90 0.11
C ILE A 10 -2.26 -9.86 0.93
N SER A 11 -1.09 -10.21 0.38
CA SER A 11 -0.08 -11.01 1.06
C SER A 11 0.39 -10.35 2.37
N GLN A 12 0.71 -11.18 3.36
CA GLN A 12 1.19 -10.68 4.65
C GLN A 12 2.49 -9.87 4.53
N ASP A 13 3.35 -10.22 3.57
CA ASP A 13 4.58 -9.47 3.27
C ASP A 13 4.31 -7.99 2.92
N LEU A 14 3.40 -7.73 1.99
CA LEU A 14 3.00 -6.36 1.62
C LEU A 14 2.39 -5.62 2.80
N LEU A 15 1.61 -6.30 3.63
CA LEU A 15 1.05 -5.69 4.84
C LEU A 15 2.16 -5.31 5.83
N SER A 16 3.18 -6.14 6.00
CA SER A 16 4.35 -5.82 6.82
C SER A 16 5.10 -4.61 6.29
N GLN A 17 5.30 -4.52 4.97
CA GLN A 17 5.94 -3.35 4.34
C GLN A 17 5.13 -2.06 4.61
N VAL A 18 3.81 -2.11 4.43
CA VAL A 18 2.93 -0.97 4.73
C VAL A 18 2.97 -0.57 6.21
N GLN A 19 3.11 -1.52 7.13
CA GLN A 19 3.20 -1.25 8.57
C GLN A 19 4.50 -0.55 8.98
N LEU A 20 5.55 -0.67 8.17
CA LEU A 20 6.84 -0.03 8.45
C LEU A 20 6.93 1.40 7.86
N LEU A 21 5.96 1.81 7.04
CA LEU A 21 5.92 3.14 6.46
C LEU A 21 5.85 4.23 7.53
N SER A 22 6.59 5.31 7.31
CA SER A 22 6.51 6.52 8.13
C SER A 22 5.16 7.22 7.97
N LEU A 23 4.76 8.05 8.95
CA LEU A 23 3.48 8.76 8.93
C LEU A 23 3.21 9.48 7.60
N SER A 24 4.18 10.23 7.09
CA SER A 24 4.05 10.95 5.82
C SER A 24 3.83 10.02 4.62
N GLN A 25 4.46 8.84 4.62
CA GLN A 25 4.25 7.85 3.56
C GLN A 25 2.86 7.22 3.65
N ILE A 26 2.32 7.04 4.86
CA ILE A 26 0.95 6.56 5.05
C ILE A 26 -0.08 7.60 4.57
N GLU A 27 0.18 8.89 4.79
CA GLU A 27 -0.67 9.97 4.27
C GLU A 27 -0.70 9.95 2.74
N THR A 28 0.47 9.90 2.09
CA THR A 28 0.58 9.79 0.62
C THR A 28 -0.05 8.50 0.09
N LEU A 29 0.19 7.36 0.74
CA LEU A 29 -0.44 6.08 0.38
C LEU A 29 -1.96 6.19 0.43
N GLY A 30 -2.53 6.94 1.37
CA GLY A 30 -3.97 7.14 1.47
C GLY A 30 -4.57 7.82 0.23
N GLU A 31 -3.85 8.78 -0.35
CA GLU A 31 -4.23 9.49 -1.57
C GLU A 31 -4.05 8.60 -2.80
N ASP A 32 -2.87 8.02 -3.00
CA ASP A 32 -2.56 7.14 -4.14
C ASP A 32 -3.41 5.85 -4.14
N LEU A 33 -3.80 5.34 -2.96
CA LEU A 33 -4.68 4.16 -2.84
C LEU A 33 -6.06 4.41 -3.48
N LEU A 34 -6.44 5.67 -3.70
CA LEU A 34 -7.66 5.99 -4.45
C LEU A 34 -7.55 5.60 -5.93
N ASP A 35 -6.35 5.72 -6.50
CA ASP A 35 -6.03 5.41 -7.90
C ASP A 35 -5.61 3.96 -8.13
N PHE A 36 -5.30 3.21 -7.06
CA PHE A 36 -4.92 1.79 -7.20
C PHE A 36 -6.09 0.92 -7.66
N THR A 37 -5.82 0.12 -8.69
CA THR A 37 -6.79 -0.82 -9.26
C THR A 37 -6.45 -2.27 -8.95
N THR A 38 -5.17 -2.56 -8.68
CA THR A 38 -4.65 -3.90 -8.45
C THR A 38 -3.62 -3.94 -7.32
N VAL A 39 -3.37 -5.14 -6.78
CA VAL A 39 -2.31 -5.32 -5.77
C VAL A 39 -0.91 -4.99 -6.32
N ASN A 40 -0.73 -5.07 -7.64
CA ASN A 40 0.52 -4.71 -8.30
C ASN A 40 0.80 -3.20 -8.20
N ASP A 41 -0.23 -2.35 -8.23
CA ASP A 41 -0.09 -0.90 -8.05
C ASP A 41 0.50 -0.59 -6.66
N LEU A 42 -0.03 -1.25 -5.61
CA LEU A 42 0.51 -1.14 -4.26
C LEU A 42 1.96 -1.62 -4.18
N GLN A 43 2.28 -2.73 -4.85
CA GLN A 43 3.64 -3.27 -4.84
C GLN A 43 4.63 -2.31 -5.55
N GLN A 44 4.24 -1.73 -6.68
CA GLN A 44 5.05 -0.73 -7.39
C GLN A 44 5.24 0.56 -6.57
N TRP A 45 4.19 1.00 -5.88
CA TRP A 45 4.25 2.15 -4.99
C TRP A 45 5.23 1.91 -3.84
N LEU A 46 5.15 0.75 -3.16
CA LEU A 46 6.07 0.38 -2.07
C LEU A 46 7.53 0.27 -2.56
N GLN A 47 7.76 -0.15 -3.80
CA GLN A 47 9.10 -0.19 -4.39
C GLN A 47 9.65 1.22 -4.69
N SER A 48 8.78 2.15 -5.08
CA SER A 48 9.17 3.56 -5.31
C SER A 48 9.36 4.34 -4.01
N HIS A 49 8.77 3.84 -2.92
CA HIS A 49 8.78 4.44 -1.59
C HIS A 49 9.42 3.49 -0.56
N PRO A 50 10.75 3.26 -0.67
CA PRO A 50 11.45 2.39 0.26
C PRO A 50 11.31 2.91 1.69
N ILE A 51 11.26 1.94 2.59
CA ILE A 51 11.02 2.08 4.02
C ILE A 51 12.30 2.53 4.73
#